data_AF-A0A369AND5-F1
#
_entry.id   AF-A0A369AND5-F1
#
_cell.length_a   1.000
_cell.length_b   1.000
_cell.length_c   1.000
_cell.angle_alpha   90.00
_cell.angle_beta   90.00
_cell.angle_gamma   90.00
#
_symmetry.space_group_name_H-M   'P 1'
#
loop_
_entity.id
_entity.type
_entity.pdbx_description
1 polymer ?
#
loop_
_entity_poly.entity_id
_entity_poly.type
_entity_poly.pdbx_seq_one_letter_code
_entity_poly.pdbx_strand_id
1 'polypeptide(L)' 'MSKTLIKIGSVIDYPTVHDEQIAGEVELILENTVMVRDFEDDTHLVLKSTLTEDGLSVDEQTFIPRTRFSRR' A
#
# COMPACT_ATOMS: atom_id res chain seq x y z
N MET A 1 20.23 -11.26 -1.39
CA MET A 1 19.85 -9.83 -1.37
C MET A 1 18.59 -9.73 -0.54
N SER A 2 18.62 -8.99 0.58
CA SER A 2 17.42 -8.77 1.39
C SER A 2 16.52 -7.81 0.64
N LYS A 3 15.37 -8.27 0.11
CA LYS A 3 14.36 -7.36 -0.42
C LYS A 3 13.67 -6.67 0.75
N THR A 4 13.48 -5.35 0.67
CA THR A 4 12.71 -4.62 1.68
C THR A 4 11.25 -5.05 1.55
N LEU A 5 10.68 -5.56 2.64
CA LEU A 5 9.29 -6.02 2.71
C LEU A 5 8.38 -4.86 3.13
N ILE A 6 7.47 -4.46 2.23
CA ILE A 6 6.36 -3.56 2.51
C ILE A 6 5.24 -4.38 3.13
N LYS A 7 4.86 -3.99 4.34
CA LYS A 7 3.72 -4.52 5.10
C LYS A 7 2.85 -3.36 5.59
N ILE A 8 1.68 -3.67 6.13
CA ILE A 8 0.85 -2.68 6.81
C ILE A 8 1.65 -2.02 7.95
N GLY A 9 1.54 -0.69 8.04
CA GLY A 9 2.31 0.16 8.94
C GLY A 9 3.70 0.56 8.43
N SER A 10 4.06 0.18 7.19
CA SER A 10 5.31 0.66 6.58
C SER A 10 5.10 2.06 6.03
N VAL A 11 6.05 2.97 6.28
CA VAL A 11 6.08 4.27 5.61
C VAL A 11 6.79 4.11 4.27
N ILE A 12 6.13 4.53 3.19
CA ILE A 12 6.67 4.50 1.83
C ILE A 12 6.60 5.89 1.21
N ASP A 13 7.59 6.19 0.36
CA ASP A 13 7.65 7.41 -0.45
C ASP A 13 7.68 6.97 -1.91
N TYR A 14 6.51 6.94 -2.54
CA TYR A 14 6.31 6.34 -3.87
C TYR A 14 5.27 7.11 -4.69
N PRO A 15 5.41 7.10 -6.03
CA PRO A 15 4.39 7.66 -6.92
C PRO A 15 3.08 6.87 -6.82
N THR A 16 1.97 7.61 -6.82
CA THR A 16 0.62 7.05 -6.90
C THR A 16 0.29 6.57 -8.31
N VAL A 17 -0.88 5.93 -8.46
CA VAL A 17 -1.51 5.65 -9.77
C VAL A 17 -1.75 6.89 -10.64
N HIS A 18 -1.64 8.09 -10.06
CA HIS A 18 -1.80 9.38 -10.75
C HIS A 18 -0.47 10.11 -10.98
N ASP A 19 0.67 9.41 -10.85
CA ASP A 19 2.03 9.96 -10.99
C ASP A 19 2.35 11.10 -10.00
N GLU A 20 1.60 11.17 -8.89
CA GLU A 20 1.87 12.10 -7.80
C GLU A 20 2.77 11.43 -6.77
N GLN A 21 3.88 12.09 -6.41
CA GLN A 21 4.79 11.56 -5.39
C GLN A 21 4.20 11.81 -3.99
N ILE A 22 3.95 10.74 -3.24
CA ILE A 22 3.42 10.83 -1.87
C ILE A 22 4.29 10.06 -0.89
N ALA A 23 4.36 10.57 0.34
CA ALA A 23 4.98 9.90 1.47
C ALA A 23 3.93 9.64 2.54
N GLY A 24 3.77 8.38 2.95
CA GLY A 24 2.72 8.01 3.90
C GLY A 24 2.82 6.57 4.39
N GLU A 25 1.90 6.20 5.28
CA GLU A 25 1.83 4.88 5.90
C GLU A 25 0.91 3.95 5.11
N VAL A 26 1.37 2.72 4.87
CA VAL A 26 0.56 1.68 4.26
C VAL A 26 -0.53 1.22 5.23
N GLU A 27 -1.78 1.57 4.93
CA GLU A 27 -2.93 1.14 5.73
C GLU A 27 -3.51 -0.19 5.25
N LEU A 28 -3.55 -0.41 3.93
CA LEU A 28 -4.14 -1.61 3.34
C LEU A 28 -3.32 -2.11 2.15
N ILE A 29 -3.28 -3.43 1.98
CA ILE A 29 -2.70 -4.08 0.80
C ILE A 29 -3.85 -4.75 0.05
N LEU A 30 -4.14 -4.27 -1.15
CA LEU A 30 -5.16 -4.81 -2.05
C LEU A 30 -4.54 -5.81 -3.02
N GLU A 31 -5.29 -6.34 -3.99
CA GLU A 31 -4.77 -7.32 -4.95
C GLU A 31 -3.61 -6.75 -5.78
N ASN A 32 -3.80 -5.59 -6.40
CA ASN A 32 -2.85 -4.96 -7.34
C ASN A 32 -2.24 -3.66 -6.83
N THR A 33 -2.79 -3.10 -5.75
CA THR A 33 -2.40 -1.81 -5.19
C THR A 33 -2.13 -1.89 -3.71
N VAL A 34 -1.45 -0.87 -3.20
CA VAL A 34 -1.23 -0.60 -1.79
C VAL A 34 -1.90 0.74 -1.49
N MET A 35 -2.73 0.79 -0.46
CA MET A 35 -3.35 2.01 0.02
C MET A 35 -2.43 2.67 1.03
N VAL A 36 -2.09 3.93 0.76
CA VAL A 36 -1.17 4.72 1.55
C VAL A 36 -1.92 5.94 2.06
N ARG A 37 -1.81 6.22 3.36
CA ARG A 37 -2.35 7.44 3.93
C ARG A 37 -1.23 8.41 4.23
N ASP A 38 -1.32 9.62 3.70
CA ASP A 38 -0.31 10.64 3.92
C ASP A 38 -0.49 11.34 5.29
N PHE A 39 0.36 12.34 5.54
CA PHE A 39 0.34 13.11 6.78
C PHE A 39 -0.83 14.11 6.88
N GLU A 40 -1.53 14.38 5.78
CA GLU A 40 -2.71 15.24 5.72
C GLU A 40 -4.02 14.42 5.86
N ASP A 41 -3.89 13.13 6.22
CA ASP A 41 -4.98 12.15 6.31
C ASP A 41 -5.62 11.78 4.95
N ASP A 42 -5.01 12.17 3.83
CA ASP A 42 -5.49 11.84 2.49
C ASP A 42 -5.06 10.43 2.07
N THR A 43 -5.92 9.77 1.30
CA THR A 43 -5.75 8.37 0.91
C THR A 43 -5.34 8.25 -0.55
N HIS A 44 -4.22 7.55 -0.77
CA HIS A 44 -3.58 7.37 -2.05
C HIS A 44 -3.42 5.89 -2.40
N LEU A 45 -3.34 5.60 -3.70
CA LEU A 45 -3.11 4.25 -4.21
C LEU A 45 -1.78 4.18 -4.93
N VAL A 46 -0.95 3.22 -4.53
CA VAL A 46 0.35 2.91 -5.15
C VAL A 46 0.25 1.53 -5.82
N LEU A 47 0.76 1.39 -7.04
CA LEU A 47 0.77 0.11 -7.75
C LEU A 47 1.78 -0.84 -7.12
N LYS A 48 1.43 -2.12 -6.96
CA LYS A 48 2.41 -3.13 -6.55
C LYS A 48 3.50 -3.33 -7.59
N SER A 49 3.18 -3.20 -8.87
CA SER A 49 4.13 -3.40 -9.97
C SER A 49 5.32 -2.45 -9.85
N THR A 50 5.08 -1.16 -9.57
CA THR A 50 6.14 -0.16 -9.42
C THR A 50 7.04 -0.47 -8.22
N LEU A 51 6.45 -0.89 -7.10
CA LEU A 51 7.20 -1.35 -5.92
C LEU A 51 8.07 -2.58 -6.25
N THR A 52 7.54 -3.54 -7.00
CA THR A 52 8.27 -4.77 -7.36
C THR A 52 9.37 -4.54 -8.39
N GLU A 53 9.18 -3.60 -9.32
CA GLU A 53 10.19 -3.16 -10.30
C GLU A 53 11.41 -2.58 -9.60
N ASP A 54 11.18 -1.82 -8.52
CA ASP A 54 12.24 -1.26 -7.66
C ASP A 54 12.86 -2.28 -6.68
N GLY A 55 12.47 -3.55 -6.78
CA GLY A 55 13.03 -4.64 -5.99
C GLY A 55 12.45 -4.78 -4.59
N LEU A 56 11.35 -4.06 -4.29
CA LEU A 56 10.60 -4.23 -3.05
C LEU A 56 9.69 -5.46 -3.14
N SER A 57 9.38 -6.03 -1.98
CA SER A 57 8.39 -7.11 -1.86
C SER A 57 7.20 -6.57 -1.09
N VAL A 58 5.98 -6.87 -1.52
CA VAL A 58 4.76 -6.49 -0.78
C VAL A 58 4.20 -7.73 -0.09
N ASP A 59 3.84 -7.60 1.18
CA ASP A 59 3.20 -8.67 1.94
C ASP A 59 1.88 -9.08 1.29
N GLU A 60 1.63 -10.39 1.17
CA GLU A 60 0.42 -10.92 0.56
C GLU A 60 -0.78 -10.88 1.51
N GLN A 61 -0.57 -10.58 2.80
CA GLN A 61 -1.65 -10.47 3.77
C GLN A 61 -2.54 -9.25 3.49
N THR A 62 -3.65 -9.51 2.79
CA THR A 62 -4.77 -8.60 2.64
C THR A 62 -5.45 -8.46 4.01
N PHE A 63 -5.14 -7.42 4.79
CA PHE A 63 -5.97 -7.10 5.93
C PHE A 63 -7.24 -6.43 5.41
N ILE A 64 -8.29 -7.22 5.16
CA ILE A 64 -9.63 -6.68 5.04
C ILE A 64 -10.08 -6.38 6.47
N PRO A 65 -10.13 -5.12 6.95
CA PRO A 65 -10.84 -4.84 8.17
C PRO A 65 -12.26 -5.37 7.97
N ARG A 66 -12.70 -6.30 8.83
CA ARG A 66 -14.07 -6.86 8.79
C ARG A 66 -15.07 -5.73 9.08
N THR A 67 -15.38 -4.90 8.10
CA THR A 67 -16.39 -3.84 8.21
C THR A 67 -17.71 -4.37 7.70
N ARG A 68 -18.59 -4.75 8.64
CA ARG A 68 -20.07 -4.66 8.68
C ARG A 68 -20.94 -5.05 7.47
N PHE A 69 -20.41 -5.44 6.32
CA PHE A 69 -21.15 -5.78 5.10
C PHE A 69 -21.18 -7.27 4.80
N SER A 70 -20.65 -8.14 5.68
CA SER A 70 -21.02 -9.56 5.69
C SER A 70 -22.46 -9.72 6.25
N ARG A 71 -23.46 -9.26 5.50
CA ARG A 71 -24.83 -9.72 5.72
C ARG A 71 -24.98 -11.07 5.01
N ARG A 72 -25.21 -12.10 5.84
CA ARG A 72 -25.87 -13.34 5.42
C ARG A 72 -27.21 -13.05 4.76
#